data_AF-A0A139DIJ7-F1
#
_entry.id   AF-A0A139DIJ7-F1
#
_cell.length_a   1.000
_cell.length_b   1.000
_cell.length_c   1.000
_cell.angle_alpha   90.00
_cell.angle_beta   90.00
_cell.angle_gamma   90.00
#
_symmetry.space_group_name_H-M   'P 1'
#
loop_
_entity.id
_entity.type
_entity.pdbx_description
1 polymer ?
#
loop_
_entity_poly.entity_id
_entity_poly.type
_entity_poly.pdbx_seq_one_letter_code
_entity_poly.pdbx_strand_id
1 'polypeptide(L)'
;LSLFVQKAGIKLFAAKGKVEVQAQGDAMELTAQKDLKITSTEGRVEINACNGILLASGGGYIRIEGGDVQVHGPGTIDVKGAQHAFAGPASMESDLPELPQGELADCPSRSKTAAGDGQSVQKA
;
A
#
# COMPACT_ATOMS: atom_id res chain seq x y z
N LEU A 1 8.07 17.53 -8.43
CA LEU A 1 7.28 18.70 -8.00
C LEU A 1 7.27 18.72 -6.47
N SER A 2 7.45 19.88 -5.83
CA SER A 2 7.37 20.00 -4.37
C SER A 2 6.39 21.11 -4.02
N LEU A 3 5.46 20.83 -3.10
CA LEU A 3 4.46 21.78 -2.61
C LEU A 3 4.63 21.92 -1.10
N PHE A 4 4.95 23.13 -0.64
CA PHE A 4 5.13 23.44 0.77
C PHE A 4 4.26 24.64 1.16
N VAL A 5 3.58 24.53 2.30
CA VAL A 5 2.72 25.60 2.85
C VAL A 5 3.07 25.83 4.30
N GLN A 6 3.45 27.07 4.65
CA GLN A 6 3.90 27.42 6.01
C GLN A 6 2.75 27.75 6.98
N LYS A 7 1.65 28.36 6.50
CA LYS A 7 0.60 28.92 7.39
C LYS A 7 -0.83 28.47 7.09
N ALA A 8 -1.24 28.42 5.82
CA ALA A 8 -2.65 28.25 5.45
C ALA A 8 -3.10 26.78 5.27
N GLY A 9 -2.17 25.82 5.25
CA GLY A 9 -2.46 24.41 4.97
C GLY A 9 -2.83 24.13 3.51
N ILE A 10 -3.18 22.88 3.23
CA ILE A 10 -3.60 22.40 1.90
C ILE A 10 -5.02 21.84 2.02
N LYS A 11 -5.88 22.17 1.03
CA LYS A 11 -7.20 21.58 0.89
C LYS A 11 -7.38 21.12 -0.56
N LEU A 12 -7.69 19.85 -0.75
CA LEU A 12 -7.93 19.23 -2.05
C LEU A 12 -9.39 18.78 -2.09
N PHE A 13 -10.18 19.38 -2.98
CA PHE A 13 -11.61 19.09 -3.10
C PHE A 13 -11.94 18.70 -4.54
N ALA A 14 -12.76 17.65 -4.68
CA ALA A 14 -13.42 17.30 -5.95
C ALA A 14 -14.93 17.33 -5.72
N ALA A 15 -15.64 18.26 -6.35
CA ALA A 15 -17.11 18.34 -6.24
C ALA A 15 -17.81 17.20 -6.98
N LYS A 16 -17.17 16.71 -8.05
CA LYS A 16 -17.56 15.54 -8.85
C LYS A 16 -16.28 14.86 -9.33
N GLY A 17 -16.34 13.55 -9.57
CA GLY A 17 -15.21 12.76 -10.05
C GLY A 17 -14.36 12.15 -8.94
N LYS A 18 -13.62 11.10 -9.30
CA LYS A 18 -12.76 10.33 -8.40
C LYS A 18 -11.47 11.10 -8.12
N VAL A 19 -11.03 11.10 -6.86
CA VAL A 19 -9.67 11.53 -6.49
C VAL A 19 -8.82 10.28 -6.34
N GLU A 20 -7.72 10.21 -7.09
CA GLU A 20 -6.76 9.11 -7.02
C GLU A 20 -5.39 9.67 -6.70
N VAL A 21 -4.73 9.06 -5.71
CA VAL A 21 -3.35 9.37 -5.34
C VAL A 21 -2.60 8.05 -5.37
N GLN A 22 -1.53 7.97 -6.15
CA GLN A 22 -0.74 6.75 -6.34
C GLN A 22 0.74 7.10 -6.41
N ALA A 23 1.58 6.24 -5.83
CA ALA A 23 3.03 6.24 -6.01
C ALA A 23 3.41 4.92 -6.70
N GLN A 24 3.67 4.95 -8.01
CA GLN A 24 3.73 3.74 -8.85
C GLN A 24 5.08 3.02 -8.82
N GLY A 25 6.15 3.72 -8.47
CA GLY A 25 7.50 3.17 -8.38
C GLY A 25 8.20 3.46 -7.06
N ASP A 26 7.49 4.01 -6.07
CA ASP A 26 8.07 4.42 -4.80
C ASP A 26 7.02 4.42 -3.67
N ALA A 27 7.46 4.67 -2.45
CA ALA A 27 6.61 4.70 -1.26
C ALA A 27 5.67 5.92 -1.21
N MET A 28 4.56 5.76 -0.50
CA MET A 28 3.67 6.86 -0.11
C MET A 28 3.64 6.98 1.41
N GLU A 29 3.93 8.17 1.93
CA GLU A 29 3.92 8.46 3.36
C GLU A 29 2.92 9.56 3.69
N LEU A 30 2.09 9.32 4.71
CA LEU A 30 1.17 10.29 5.27
C LEU A 30 1.46 10.46 6.76
N THR A 31 1.92 11.64 7.16
CA THR A 31 2.27 11.92 8.56
C THR A 31 1.63 13.23 9.00
N ALA A 32 1.08 13.24 10.22
CA ALA A 32 0.50 14.42 10.84
C ALA A 32 1.03 14.57 12.26
N GLN A 33 1.27 15.81 12.69
CA GLN A 33 1.64 16.11 14.09
C GLN A 33 0.45 15.94 15.05
N LYS A 34 -0.76 16.16 14.53
CA LYS A 34 -2.02 16.01 15.25
C LYS A 34 -2.76 14.80 14.68
N ASP A 35 -4.09 14.85 14.68
CA ASP A 35 -4.92 13.75 14.24
C ASP A 35 -4.85 13.52 12.72
N LEU A 36 -4.81 12.24 12.33
CA LEU A 36 -5.06 11.78 10.97
C LEU A 36 -6.44 11.10 10.95
N LYS A 37 -7.34 11.58 10.09
CA LYS A 37 -8.71 11.07 9.96
C LYS A 37 -8.98 10.59 8.53
N ILE A 38 -9.33 9.32 8.40
CA ILE A 38 -9.83 8.70 7.17
C ILE A 38 -11.30 8.39 7.40
N THR A 39 -12.20 8.87 6.53
CA THR A 39 -13.65 8.71 6.72
C THR A 39 -14.35 8.58 5.38
N SER A 40 -15.25 7.61 5.29
CA SER A 40 -16.20 7.45 4.18
C SER A 40 -17.60 7.70 4.74
N THR A 41 -18.38 8.57 4.12
CA THR A 41 -19.71 8.98 4.62
C THR A 41 -20.83 8.07 4.14
N GLU A 42 -20.72 7.53 2.93
CA GLU A 42 -21.77 6.72 2.29
C GLU A 42 -21.27 5.34 1.86
N GLY A 43 -19.96 5.11 1.86
CA GLY A 43 -19.35 3.88 1.38
C GLY A 43 -18.54 3.17 2.47
N ARG A 44 -17.44 2.53 2.05
CA ARG A 44 -16.51 1.81 2.92
C ARG A 44 -15.09 2.36 2.82
N VAL A 45 -14.26 1.99 3.79
CA VAL A 45 -12.80 2.18 3.76
C VAL A 45 -12.18 0.80 3.52
N GLU A 46 -11.32 0.69 2.52
CA GLU A 46 -10.59 -0.52 2.19
C GLU A 46 -9.09 -0.26 2.31
N ILE A 47 -8.40 -1.16 3.00
CA ILE A 47 -6.94 -1.13 3.15
C ILE A 47 -6.48 -2.53 2.76
N ASN A 48 -5.79 -2.62 1.62
CA ASN A 48 -5.27 -3.87 1.08
C ASN A 48 -3.75 -3.73 0.96
N ALA A 49 -3.01 -4.77 1.34
CA ALA A 49 -1.56 -4.79 1.26
C ALA A 49 -1.06 -6.21 0.95
N CYS A 50 -0.06 -6.31 0.09
CA CYS A 50 0.51 -7.61 -0.29
C CYS A 50 1.35 -8.22 0.83
N ASN A 51 2.13 -7.37 1.53
CA ASN A 51 3.10 -7.80 2.55
C ASN A 51 2.59 -7.61 3.99
N GLY A 52 1.32 -7.22 4.15
CA GLY A 52 0.67 -7.10 5.44
C GLY A 52 0.32 -5.68 5.89
N ILE A 53 -0.45 -5.61 6.97
CA ILE A 53 -0.99 -4.39 7.57
C ILE A 53 -0.65 -4.39 9.06
N LEU A 54 -0.12 -3.26 9.56
CA LEU A 54 0.16 -3.04 10.99
C LEU A 54 -0.59 -1.80 11.48
N LEU A 55 -1.45 -1.99 12.49
CA LEU A 55 -2.14 -0.93 13.20
C LEU A 55 -1.64 -0.92 14.64
N ALA A 56 -0.83 0.06 15.03
CA ALA A 56 -0.18 0.09 16.35
C ALA A 56 -0.49 1.39 17.11
N SER A 57 -0.66 1.27 18.44
CA SER A 57 -0.86 2.40 19.34
C SER A 57 -0.52 2.02 20.78
N GLY A 58 0.22 2.87 21.49
CA GLY A 58 0.46 2.73 22.93
C GLY A 58 1.06 1.39 23.37
N GLY A 59 1.80 0.71 22.50
CA GLY A 59 2.38 -0.62 22.74
C GLY A 59 1.49 -1.81 22.36
N GLY A 60 0.21 -1.59 22.06
CA GLY A 60 -0.67 -2.58 21.44
C GLY A 60 -0.65 -2.49 19.92
N TYR A 61 -0.92 -3.60 19.23
CA TYR A 61 -1.03 -3.63 17.78
C TYR A 61 -1.96 -4.73 17.26
N ILE A 62 -2.45 -4.51 16.04
CA ILE A 62 -3.11 -5.51 15.20
C ILE A 62 -2.24 -5.68 13.96
N ARG A 63 -1.82 -6.92 13.68
CA ARG A 63 -1.01 -7.27 12.50
C ARG A 63 -1.74 -8.28 11.65
N ILE A 64 -1.81 -8.03 10.35
CA ILE A 64 -2.32 -8.96 9.35
C ILE A 64 -1.18 -9.24 8.39
N GLU A 65 -0.62 -10.46 8.38
CA GLU A 65 0.55 -10.81 7.57
C GLU A 65 0.60 -12.32 7.36
N GLY A 66 0.90 -12.78 6.13
CA GLY A 66 1.05 -14.21 5.85
C GLY A 66 -0.21 -15.06 6.07
N GLY A 67 -1.39 -14.44 6.09
CA GLY A 67 -2.67 -15.10 6.40
C GLY A 67 -3.02 -15.12 7.89
N ASP A 68 -2.11 -14.68 8.77
CA ASP A 68 -2.35 -14.61 10.20
C ASP A 68 -2.90 -13.24 10.61
N VAL A 69 -3.87 -13.24 11.52
CA VAL A 69 -4.36 -12.04 12.20
C VAL A 69 -3.96 -12.09 13.67
N GLN A 70 -3.12 -11.15 14.08
CA GLN A 70 -2.55 -11.09 15.43
C GLN A 70 -3.08 -9.84 16.13
N VAL A 71 -3.65 -10.02 17.32
CA VAL A 71 -4.08 -8.93 18.20
C VAL A 71 -3.24 -9.00 19.46
N HIS A 72 -2.40 -8.00 19.71
CA HIS A 72 -1.48 -7.96 20.83
C HIS A 72 -1.63 -6.66 21.61
N GLY A 73 -1.50 -6.72 22.93
CA GLY A 73 -1.48 -5.55 23.79
C GLY A 73 -0.92 -5.87 25.17
N PRO A 74 -0.23 -4.93 25.82
CA PRO A 74 0.33 -5.13 27.16
C PRO A 74 -0.73 -5.09 28.28
N GLY A 75 -1.93 -4.57 27.96
CA GLY A 75 -3.06 -4.46 28.88
C GLY A 75 -4.18 -5.43 28.53
N THR A 76 -5.40 -5.07 28.93
CA THR A 76 -6.60 -5.87 28.69
C THR A 76 -7.05 -5.80 27.24
N ILE A 77 -7.37 -6.95 26.65
CA ILE A 77 -8.12 -7.07 25.39
C ILE A 77 -9.58 -7.37 25.76
N ASP A 78 -10.48 -6.39 25.58
CA ASP A 78 -11.90 -6.52 25.90
C ASP A 78 -12.70 -6.78 24.61
N VAL A 79 -13.24 -8.01 24.47
CA VAL A 79 -14.02 -8.43 23.30
C VAL A 79 -15.49 -8.59 23.72
N LYS A 80 -16.34 -7.66 23.28
CA LYS A 80 -17.77 -7.65 23.58
C LYS A 80 -18.60 -8.04 22.36
N GLY A 81 -19.51 -8.99 22.54
CA GLY A 81 -20.40 -9.46 21.49
C GLY A 81 -21.41 -10.46 22.04
N ALA A 82 -22.60 -10.54 21.43
CA ALA A 82 -23.64 -11.49 21.83
C ALA A 82 -23.25 -12.96 21.54
N GLN A 83 -22.37 -13.18 20.55
CA GLN A 83 -21.85 -14.49 20.15
C GLN A 83 -20.40 -14.35 19.67
N HIS A 84 -19.59 -15.36 19.95
CA HIS A 84 -18.19 -15.46 19.54
C HIS A 84 -18.00 -16.84 18.93
N ALA A 85 -17.92 -16.92 17.60
CA ALA A 85 -17.78 -18.17 16.87
C ALA A 85 -16.34 -18.33 16.39
N PHE A 86 -15.65 -19.36 16.86
CA PHE A 86 -14.33 -19.76 16.39
C PHE A 86 -14.49 -20.97 15.45
N ALA A 87 -14.77 -20.68 14.19
CA ALA A 87 -14.80 -21.70 13.12
C ALA A 87 -13.39 -21.96 12.58
N GLY A 88 -13.25 -22.99 11.75
CA GLY A 88 -11.99 -23.29 11.05
C GLY A 88 -11.52 -22.16 10.12
N PRO A 89 -10.32 -22.28 9.53
CA PRO A 89 -9.73 -21.22 8.72
C PRO A 89 -10.58 -20.90 7.47
N ALA A 90 -10.61 -19.63 7.10
CA ALA A 90 -11.25 -19.12 5.89
C ALA A 90 -10.33 -18.11 5.20
N SER A 91 -10.39 -18.02 3.87
CA SER A 91 -9.58 -17.11 3.06
C SER A 91 -10.46 -16.25 2.16
N MET A 92 -10.06 -15.00 1.95
CA MET A 92 -10.61 -14.13 0.90
C MET A 92 -9.45 -13.59 0.06
N GLU A 93 -9.62 -13.63 -1.26
CA GLU A 93 -8.69 -13.05 -2.22
C GLU A 93 -9.11 -11.59 -2.44
N SER A 94 -8.20 -10.65 -2.21
CA SER A 94 -8.43 -9.23 -2.50
C SER A 94 -7.65 -8.85 -3.74
N ASP A 95 -8.34 -8.43 -4.80
CA ASP A 95 -7.71 -7.89 -6.00
C ASP A 95 -7.05 -6.54 -5.65
N LEU A 96 -5.71 -6.54 -5.59
CA LEU A 96 -4.96 -5.30 -5.50
C LEU A 96 -5.01 -4.58 -6.86
N PRO A 97 -5.25 -3.26 -6.90
CA PRO A 97 -5.30 -2.54 -8.16
C PRO A 97 -3.95 -2.65 -8.89
N GLU A 98 -3.99 -3.11 -10.14
CA GLU A 98 -2.82 -3.13 -11.01
C GLU A 98 -2.37 -1.69 -11.29
N LEU A 99 -1.14 -1.37 -10.89
CA LEU A 99 -0.52 -0.12 -11.24
C LEU A 99 -0.03 -0.21 -12.69
N PRO A 100 -0.29 0.79 -13.55
CA PRO A 100 0.23 0.78 -14.90
C PRO A 100 1.76 0.75 -14.82
N GLN A 101 2.36 -0.31 -15.35
CA GLN A 101 3.79 -0.38 -15.52
C GLN A 101 4.16 0.67 -16.56
N GLY A 102 4.91 1.69 -16.13
CA GLY A 102 5.49 2.63 -17.07
C GLY A 102 6.38 1.84 -18.03
N GLU A 103 5.93 1.64 -19.27
CA GLU A 103 6.84 1.31 -20.36
C GLU A 103 7.87 2.43 -20.37
N LEU A 104 9.07 2.11 -19.88
CA LEU A 104 10.26 2.84 -20.30
C LEU A 104 10.32 2.61 -21.81
N ALA A 105 9.76 3.56 -22.56
CA ALA A 105 9.93 3.64 -23.99
C ALA A 105 11.44 3.57 -24.23
N ASP A 106 11.87 2.42 -24.71
CA ASP A 106 13.23 2.15 -25.14
C ASP A 106 13.59 3.28 -26.10
N CYS A 107 14.37 4.24 -25.61
CA CYS A 107 14.64 5.46 -26.35
C CYS A 107 15.53 5.04 -27.52
N PRO A 108 15.07 5.11 -28.79
CA PRO A 108 15.86 4.65 -29.91
C PRO A 108 16.87 5.75 -30.26
N SER A 109 17.86 5.94 -29.40
CA SER A 109 18.99 6.84 -29.66
C SER A 109 20.32 6.24 -29.21
N ARG A 110 20.81 5.34 -30.08
CA ARG A 110 22.17 5.41 -30.64
C ARG A 110 23.34 5.31 -29.63
N SER A 111 23.97 4.14 -29.61
CA SER A 111 25.42 4.07 -29.86
C SER A 111 25.78 2.76 -30.58
N LYS A 112 26.08 2.87 -31.88
CA LYS A 112 27.07 1.98 -32.48
C LYS A 112 28.40 2.28 -31.78
N THR A 113 29.12 1.28 -31.29
CA THR A 113 30.49 0.91 -31.76
C THR A 113 31.06 -0.27 -30.93
N ALA A 114 31.27 -1.37 -31.65
CA ALA A 114 32.29 -2.43 -31.56
C ALA A 114 33.03 -2.77 -30.25
N ALA A 115 32.93 -4.05 -29.86
CA ALA A 115 34.02 -5.01 -29.62
C ALA A 115 33.36 -6.28 -29.04
N GLY A 116 33.58 -7.52 -29.45
CA GLY A 116 34.52 -8.19 -30.34
C GLY A 116 34.20 -9.69 -30.23
N ASP A 117 34.64 -10.46 -31.21
CA ASP A 117 34.31 -11.87 -31.44
C ASP A 117 34.41 -12.81 -30.22
N GLY A 118 33.50 -13.80 -30.18
CA GLY A 118 33.53 -14.91 -29.22
C GLY A 118 32.45 -15.95 -29.50
N GLN A 119 32.71 -16.82 -30.47
CA GLN A 119 31.82 -17.87 -31.00
C GLN A 119 31.75 -19.12 -30.09
N SER A 120 30.55 -19.71 -29.97
CA SER A 120 30.20 -21.10 -29.53
C SER A 120 30.53 -21.46 -28.06
N VAL A 121 29.69 -22.18 -27.30
CA VAL A 121 29.16 -23.53 -27.55
C VAL A 121 27.88 -23.79 -26.75
N GLN A 122 26.89 -24.42 -27.40
CA GLN A 122 25.87 -25.25 -26.77
C GLN A 122 26.53 -26.50 -26.17
N LYS A 123 26.08 -26.95 -24.98
CA LYS A 123 25.73 -28.36 -24.74
C LYS A 123 25.16 -28.61 -23.34
N ALA A 124 24.08 -29.40 -23.37
CA ALA A 124 23.57 -30.40 -22.40
C ALA A 124 23.39 -30.01 -20.93
#